data_AF-A0A6A3NNS3-F1
#
_entry.id   AF-A0A6A3NNS3-F1
#
_cell.length_a   1.000
_cell.length_b   1.000
_cell.length_c   1.000
_cell.angle_alpha   90.00
_cell.angle_beta   90.00
_cell.angle_gamma   90.00
#
_symmetry.space_group_name_H-M   'P 1'
#
loop_
_entity.id
_entity.type
_entity.pdbx_description
1 polymer ?
#
loop_
_entity_poly.entity_id
_entity_poly.type
_entity_poly.pdbx_seq_one_letter_code
_entity_poly.pdbx_strand_id
1 'polypeptide(L)'
;MCYDDLRSRLMLLAKGKRVTVPTDGYTDVIGKAVINYVLLVDDLTIFLECINTGSNSHDALFLASDILRVMVKLDFVTIAAVVTDNTATNRLVWSTLQQQKPKIFFHGCISHTLHLVVKDLVDRLSWLGKLTENCRKLVRFLKKSQPLWYELKRLQCMEGKAILILHVFVSGRGFLRARTKEQKAKCRHAYDTGMARDFVLQLEKAIKLLEVI
;
A
#
# COMPACT_ATOMS: atom_id res chain seq x y z
N MET A 1 19.24 19.78 -16.59
CA MET A 1 19.56 19.53 -15.18
C MET A 1 19.49 18.03 -14.97
N CYS A 2 20.61 17.38 -14.68
CA CYS A 2 20.61 15.94 -14.42
C CYS A 2 19.99 15.66 -13.03
N TYR A 3 19.51 14.44 -12.79
CA TYR A 3 19.00 14.02 -11.47
C TYR A 3 20.03 14.30 -10.37
N ASP A 4 21.32 14.04 -10.63
CA ASP A 4 22.39 14.24 -9.66
C ASP A 4 22.60 15.70 -9.28
N ASP A 5 22.42 16.63 -10.23
CA ASP A 5 22.48 18.07 -9.96
C ASP A 5 21.35 18.50 -9.02
N LEU A 6 20.12 18.04 -9.30
CA LEU A 6 18.94 18.33 -8.49
C LEU A 6 19.12 17.75 -7.09
N ARG A 7 19.52 16.48 -7.00
CA ARG A 7 19.77 15.80 -5.72
C ARG A 7 20.83 16.55 -4.91
N SER A 8 21.93 16.95 -5.53
CA SER A 8 23.00 17.69 -4.84
C SER A 8 22.50 19.01 -4.26
N ARG A 9 21.68 19.76 -5.02
CA ARG A 9 21.04 20.99 -4.53
C ARG A 9 20.11 20.73 -3.34
N LEU A 10 19.29 19.68 -3.42
CA LEU A 10 18.39 19.29 -2.33
C LEU A 10 19.17 18.86 -1.07
N MET A 11 20.27 18.12 -1.23
CA MET A 11 21.14 17.71 -0.11
C MET A 11 21.81 18.91 0.56
N LEU A 12 22.17 19.95 -0.19
CA LEU A 12 22.67 21.21 0.38
C LEU A 12 21.61 21.92 1.24
N LEU A 13 20.33 21.89 0.84
CA LEU A 13 19.23 22.45 1.63
C LEU A 13 18.97 21.66 2.92
N ALA A 14 19.31 20.38 2.96
CA ALA A 14 19.19 19.53 4.13
C ALA A 14 20.32 19.73 5.15
N LYS A 15 21.47 20.29 4.74
CA LYS A 15 22.69 20.36 5.55
C LYS A 15 22.45 21.03 6.91
N GLY A 16 22.90 20.38 7.97
CA GLY A 16 22.78 20.86 9.35
C GLY A 16 21.36 20.78 9.95
N LYS A 17 20.37 20.30 9.19
CA LYS A 17 19.00 20.12 9.68
C LYS A 17 18.80 18.77 10.36
N ARG A 18 17.68 18.68 11.08
CA ARG A 18 17.18 17.39 11.60
C ARG A 18 16.35 16.70 10.52
N VAL A 19 16.56 15.40 10.39
CA VAL A 19 15.98 14.61 9.29
C VAL A 19 15.39 13.30 9.81
N THR A 20 14.46 12.75 9.03
CA THR A 20 13.95 11.39 9.22
C THR A 20 14.33 10.55 8.01
N VAL A 21 14.72 9.30 8.23
CA VAL A 21 15.06 8.35 7.17
C VAL A 21 14.02 7.24 7.11
N PRO A 22 12.98 7.35 6.26
CA PRO A 22 12.15 6.21 5.94
C PRO A 22 12.90 5.21 5.08
N THR A 23 12.67 3.93 5.35
CA THR A 23 13.08 2.81 4.50
C THR A 23 11.95 1.82 4.31
N ASP A 24 11.83 1.31 3.09
CA ASP A 24 10.77 0.37 2.70
C ASP A 24 11.34 -0.77 1.87
N GLY A 25 10.98 -1.99 2.27
CA GLY A 25 11.42 -3.22 1.65
C GLY A 25 10.27 -3.88 0.90
N TYR A 26 10.45 -4.16 -0.39
CA TYR A 26 9.42 -4.85 -1.18
C TYR A 26 10.04 -5.81 -2.20
N THR A 27 9.22 -6.71 -2.71
CA THR A 27 9.57 -7.59 -3.82
C THR A 27 9.11 -6.94 -5.12
N ASP A 28 10.03 -6.72 -6.05
CA ASP A 28 9.71 -6.17 -7.36
C ASP A 28 8.93 -7.17 -8.24
N VAL A 29 8.48 -6.70 -9.42
CA VAL A 29 7.68 -7.51 -10.35
C VAL A 29 8.44 -8.70 -10.96
N ILE A 30 9.77 -8.74 -10.81
CA ILE A 30 10.64 -9.82 -11.29
C ILE A 30 11.02 -10.76 -10.12
N GLY A 31 10.52 -10.51 -8.91
CA GLY A 31 10.80 -11.33 -7.73
C GLY A 31 12.08 -10.96 -6.98
N LYS A 32 12.70 -9.80 -7.28
CA LYS A 32 13.91 -9.33 -6.59
C LYS A 32 13.52 -8.55 -5.34
N ALA A 33 14.22 -8.81 -4.26
CA ALA A 33 14.04 -8.09 -3.01
C ALA A 33 14.80 -6.76 -3.07
N VAL A 34 14.08 -5.67 -2.81
CA VAL A 34 14.55 -4.29 -2.99
C VAL A 34 14.31 -3.51 -1.70
N ILE A 35 15.26 -2.65 -1.33
CA ILE A 35 15.15 -1.72 -0.21
C ILE A 35 15.36 -0.30 -0.72
N ASN A 36 14.42 0.58 -0.41
CA ASN A 36 14.48 2.01 -0.75
C ASN A 36 14.80 2.85 0.48
N TYR A 37 15.66 3.85 0.30
CA TYR A 37 15.96 4.85 1.31
C TYR A 37 15.62 6.25 0.83
N VAL A 38 14.95 6.99 1.70
CA VAL A 38 14.53 8.36 1.45
C VAL A 38 14.93 9.22 2.64
N LEU A 39 15.18 10.50 2.41
CA LEU A 39 15.43 11.50 3.44
C LEU A 39 14.26 12.48 3.47
N LEU A 40 13.65 12.65 4.64
CA LEU A 40 12.62 13.65 4.89
C LEU A 40 13.23 14.79 5.70
N VAL A 41 13.08 16.01 5.21
CA VAL A 41 13.55 17.24 5.87
C VAL A 41 12.58 18.38 5.56
N ASP A 42 11.94 18.93 6.58
CA ASP A 42 10.84 19.88 6.41
C ASP A 42 9.79 19.33 5.41
N ASP A 43 9.47 20.07 4.34
CA ASP A 43 8.57 19.64 3.27
C ASP A 43 9.28 18.91 2.11
N LEU A 44 10.59 18.65 2.23
CA LEU A 44 11.39 18.01 1.19
C LEU A 44 11.47 16.50 1.38
N THR A 45 11.24 15.78 0.28
CA THR A 45 11.48 14.35 0.16
C THR A 45 12.61 14.12 -0.83
N ILE A 46 13.71 13.54 -0.37
CA ILE A 46 14.91 13.32 -1.18
C ILE A 46 15.18 11.82 -1.28
N PHE A 47 15.15 11.28 -2.49
CA PHE A 47 15.53 9.89 -2.72
C PHE A 47 17.05 9.72 -2.55
N LEU A 48 17.45 8.77 -1.71
CA LEU A 48 18.85 8.50 -1.40
C LEU A 48 19.39 7.38 -2.29
N GLU A 49 18.83 6.19 -2.15
CA GLU A 49 19.27 5.03 -2.90
C GLU A 49 18.20 3.94 -2.86
N CYS A 50 18.29 3.05 -3.84
CA CYS A 50 17.52 1.82 -3.94
C CYS A 50 18.53 0.70 -4.14
N ILE A 51 18.50 -0.31 -3.28
CA ILE A 51 19.41 -1.45 -3.36
C ILE A 51 18.62 -2.71 -3.66
N ASN A 52 19.16 -3.53 -4.56
CA ASN A 52 18.69 -4.89 -4.76
C ASN A 52 19.50 -5.81 -3.86
N THR A 53 18.85 -6.54 -2.97
CA THR A 53 19.51 -7.42 -2.00
C THR A 53 19.76 -8.82 -2.56
N GLY A 54 19.33 -9.11 -3.79
CA GLY A 54 19.54 -10.39 -4.45
C GLY A 54 18.98 -11.55 -3.63
N SER A 55 19.82 -12.52 -3.30
CA SER A 55 19.49 -13.70 -2.49
C SER A 55 19.69 -13.51 -0.98
N ASN A 56 20.11 -12.32 -0.53
CA ASN A 56 20.35 -12.11 0.90
C ASN A 56 19.02 -12.17 1.67
N SER A 57 19.02 -12.89 2.79
CA SER A 57 17.90 -12.88 3.72
C SER A 57 17.72 -11.46 4.28
N HIS A 58 16.49 -10.95 4.22
CA HIS A 58 16.08 -9.75 4.96
C HIS A 58 15.91 -10.09 6.44
N ASP A 59 16.97 -10.60 7.06
CA ASP A 59 17.01 -10.80 8.50
C ASP A 59 17.35 -9.49 9.22
N ALA A 60 17.11 -9.47 10.54
CA ALA A 60 17.26 -8.26 11.32
C ALA A 60 18.71 -7.74 11.37
N LEU A 61 19.71 -8.62 11.28
CA LEU A 61 21.12 -8.22 11.33
C LEU A 61 21.54 -7.54 10.04
N PHE A 62 21.13 -8.11 8.89
CA PHE A 62 21.35 -7.52 7.58
C PHE A 62 20.70 -6.14 7.49
N LEU A 63 19.42 -6.03 7.84
CA LEU A 63 18.68 -4.76 7.78
C LEU A 63 19.27 -3.70 8.72
N ALA A 64 19.63 -4.07 9.96
CA ALA A 64 20.27 -3.14 10.90
C ALA A 64 21.61 -2.62 10.36
N SER A 65 22.44 -3.52 9.79
CA SER A 65 23.74 -3.17 9.21
C SER A 65 23.57 -2.25 8.00
N ASP A 66 22.58 -2.52 7.15
CA ASP A 66 22.33 -1.71 5.96
C ASP A 66 21.79 -0.31 6.31
N ILE A 67 20.92 -0.19 7.31
CA ILE A 67 20.47 1.10 7.84
C ILE A 67 21.67 1.89 8.38
N LEU A 68 22.55 1.27 9.18
CA LEU A 68 23.75 1.93 9.69
C LEU A 68 24.67 2.42 8.56
N ARG A 69 24.84 1.61 7.51
CA ARG A 69 25.61 1.98 6.32
C ARG A 69 25.05 3.24 5.66
N VAL A 70 23.72 3.40 5.58
CA VAL A 70 23.08 4.61 5.06
C VAL A 70 23.29 5.79 6.01
N MET A 71 23.11 5.58 7.31
CA MET A 71 23.27 6.63 8.32
C MET A 71 24.69 7.23 8.33
N VAL A 72 25.73 6.41 8.14
CA VAL A 72 27.12 6.88 8.07
C VAL A 72 27.35 7.85 6.90
N LYS A 73 26.62 7.70 5.78
CA LYS A 73 26.72 8.62 4.62
C LYS A 73 26.02 9.97 4.86
N LEU A 74 25.29 10.11 5.97
CA LEU A 74 24.46 11.28 6.31
C LEU A 74 25.06 12.07 7.48
N ASP A 75 26.39 12.13 7.58
CA ASP A 75 27.13 12.85 8.62
C ASP A 75 26.91 14.37 8.60
N PHE A 76 26.49 14.92 7.47
CA PHE A 76 26.19 16.33 7.26
C PHE A 76 24.80 16.76 7.79
N VAL A 77 24.00 15.83 8.35
CA VAL A 77 22.68 16.07 8.94
C VAL A 77 22.55 15.43 10.33
N THR A 78 21.56 15.86 11.10
CA THR A 78 21.21 15.21 12.38
C THR A 78 20.03 14.27 12.17
N ILE A 79 20.29 12.95 12.14
CA ILE A 79 19.21 11.96 12.04
C ILE A 79 18.43 11.93 13.36
N ALA A 80 17.15 12.31 13.31
CA ALA A 80 16.26 12.27 14.46
C ALA A 80 15.50 10.93 14.55
N ALA A 81 15.12 10.37 13.40
CA ALA A 81 14.39 9.12 13.35
C ALA A 81 14.70 8.28 12.10
N VAL A 82 14.53 6.97 12.23
CA VAL A 82 14.48 6.00 11.14
C VAL A 82 13.14 5.27 11.20
N VAL A 83 12.43 5.22 10.07
CA VAL A 83 11.08 4.66 9.98
C VAL A 83 11.07 3.48 9.03
N THR A 84 10.55 2.33 9.46
CA THR A 84 10.42 1.13 8.63
C THR A 84 8.97 0.62 8.63
N ASP A 85 8.64 -0.41 7.85
CA ASP A 85 7.40 -1.16 8.08
C ASP A 85 7.39 -1.82 9.47
N ASN A 86 6.21 -2.29 9.93
CA ASN A 86 6.05 -2.79 11.31
C ASN A 86 6.22 -4.30 11.43
N THR A 87 6.93 -4.93 10.50
CA THR A 87 7.17 -6.38 10.52
C THR A 87 7.89 -6.82 11.79
N ALA A 88 7.73 -8.09 12.16
CA ALA A 88 8.40 -8.66 13.33
C ALA A 88 9.93 -8.51 13.23
N THR A 89 10.50 -8.68 12.04
CA THR A 89 11.92 -8.46 11.77
C THR A 89 12.33 -7.03 12.06
N ASN A 90 11.58 -6.04 11.57
CA ASN A 90 11.92 -4.64 11.80
C ASN A 90 11.78 -4.23 13.28
N ARG A 91 10.87 -4.83 14.05
CA ARG A 91 10.82 -4.63 15.51
C ARG A 91 12.12 -5.05 16.21
N LEU A 92 12.75 -6.12 15.73
CA LEU A 92 14.07 -6.56 16.22
C LEU A 92 15.15 -5.56 15.80
N VAL A 93 15.13 -5.10 14.54
CA VAL A 93 16.04 -4.05 14.04
C VAL A 93 15.97 -2.81 14.92
N TRP A 94 14.77 -2.33 15.26
CA TRP A 94 14.60 -1.16 16.13
C TRP A 94 15.24 -1.38 17.49
N SER A 95 15.00 -2.54 18.11
CA SER A 95 15.55 -2.87 19.42
C SER A 95 17.09 -2.88 19.39
N THR A 96 17.69 -3.47 18.35
CA THR A 96 19.13 -3.50 18.15
C THR A 96 19.71 -2.11 17.92
N LEU A 97 19.12 -1.32 17.01
CA LEU A 97 19.64 0.00 16.66
C LEU A 97 19.41 1.03 17.76
N GLN A 98 18.32 0.94 18.51
CA GLN A 98 18.02 1.82 19.65
C GLN A 98 19.09 1.67 20.75
N GLN A 99 19.60 0.46 20.98
CA GLN A 99 20.72 0.23 21.91
C GLN A 99 22.02 0.87 21.40
N GLN A 100 22.31 0.77 20.10
CA GLN A 100 23.54 1.30 19.50
C GLN A 100 23.51 2.83 19.32
N LYS A 101 22.33 3.41 19.10
CA LYS A 101 22.12 4.83 18.80
C LYS A 101 20.96 5.38 19.66
N PRO A 102 21.14 5.51 20.99
CA PRO A 102 20.06 5.83 21.93
C PRO A 102 19.43 7.22 21.74
N LYS A 103 20.06 8.11 20.99
CA LYS A 103 19.56 9.47 20.71
C LYS A 103 18.67 9.56 19.46
N ILE A 104 18.51 8.45 18.72
CA ILE A 104 17.74 8.37 17.48
C ILE A 104 16.51 7.51 17.74
N PHE A 105 15.36 7.89 17.19
CA PHE A 105 14.14 7.08 17.29
C PHE A 105 14.09 6.05 16.15
N PHE A 106 13.90 4.79 16.49
CA PHE A 106 13.62 3.73 15.52
C PHE A 106 12.18 3.25 15.72
N HIS A 107 11.31 3.44 14.72
CA HIS A 107 9.90 3.10 14.86
C HIS A 107 9.23 2.69 13.56
N GLY A 108 8.02 2.17 13.70
CA GLY A 108 7.20 1.72 12.58
C GLY A 108 6.47 2.84 11.85
N CYS A 109 6.06 2.54 10.62
CA CYS A 109 5.24 3.36 9.75
C CYS A 109 3.79 3.44 10.25
N ILE A 110 3.28 4.66 10.42
CA ILE A 110 1.89 4.92 10.81
C ILE A 110 0.92 4.36 9.76
N SER A 111 1.21 4.53 8.47
CA SER A 111 0.38 4.00 7.39
C SER A 111 0.26 2.48 7.46
N HIS A 112 1.35 1.79 7.81
CA HIS A 112 1.31 0.34 8.03
C HIS A 112 0.51 -0.02 9.29
N THR A 113 0.62 0.76 10.37
CA THR A 113 -0.23 0.59 11.56
C THR A 113 -1.72 0.73 11.22
N LEU A 114 -2.11 1.77 10.48
CA LEU A 114 -3.49 1.98 10.04
C LEU A 114 -3.99 0.82 9.19
N HIS A 115 -3.15 0.34 8.26
CA HIS A 115 -3.46 -0.85 7.47
C HIS A 115 -3.74 -2.08 8.34
N LEU A 116 -2.93 -2.32 9.37
CA LEU A 116 -3.13 -3.43 10.31
C LEU A 116 -4.40 -3.25 11.14
N VAL A 117 -4.71 -2.04 11.61
CA VAL A 117 -5.95 -1.75 12.35
C VAL A 117 -7.18 -2.05 11.48
N VAL A 118 -7.18 -1.61 10.22
CA VAL A 118 -8.27 -1.91 9.28
C VAL A 118 -8.38 -3.42 9.03
N LYS A 119 -7.25 -4.12 8.90
CA LYS A 119 -7.24 -5.58 8.73
C LYS A 119 -7.86 -6.28 9.95
N ASP A 120 -7.45 -5.92 11.16
CA ASP A 120 -8.01 -6.47 12.40
C ASP A 120 -9.52 -6.19 12.52
N LEU A 121 -9.97 -5.00 12.10
CA LEU A 121 -11.39 -4.66 12.06
C LEU A 121 -12.18 -5.56 11.10
N VAL A 122 -11.66 -5.80 9.90
CA VAL A 122 -12.25 -6.71 8.91
C VAL A 122 -12.34 -8.13 9.45
N ASP A 123 -11.30 -8.60 10.15
CA ASP A 123 -11.24 -9.94 10.72
C ASP A 123 -12.20 -10.12 11.91
N ARG A 124 -12.42 -9.07 12.72
CA ARG A 124 -13.33 -9.09 13.87
C ARG A 124 -14.80 -8.94 13.49
N LEU A 125 -15.10 -8.22 12.41
CA LEU A 125 -16.47 -7.96 11.97
C LEU A 125 -16.84 -8.91 10.82
N SER A 126 -17.51 -10.02 11.14
CA SER A 126 -17.88 -11.07 10.17
C SER A 126 -18.62 -10.55 8.93
N TRP A 127 -19.51 -9.57 9.10
CA TRP A 127 -20.22 -8.93 7.99
C TRP A 127 -19.28 -8.16 7.05
N LEU A 128 -18.25 -7.49 7.60
CA LEU A 128 -17.26 -6.73 6.85
C LEU A 128 -16.27 -7.68 6.14
N GLY A 129 -15.90 -8.78 6.78
CA GLY A 129 -15.16 -9.87 6.14
C GLY A 129 -15.92 -10.47 4.96
N LYS A 130 -17.22 -10.76 5.12
CA LYS A 130 -18.08 -11.26 4.03
C LYS A 130 -18.22 -10.24 2.90
N LEU A 131 -18.40 -8.96 3.23
CA LEU A 131 -18.43 -7.86 2.25
C LEU A 131 -17.12 -7.81 1.45
N THR A 132 -15.98 -7.85 2.15
CA THR A 132 -14.64 -7.83 1.53
C THR A 132 -14.44 -8.99 0.56
N GLU A 133 -14.86 -10.21 0.93
CA GLU A 133 -14.74 -11.37 0.05
C GLU A 133 -15.65 -11.26 -1.18
N ASN A 134 -16.88 -10.75 -1.01
CA ASN A 134 -17.79 -10.49 -2.12
C ASN A 134 -17.22 -9.44 -3.10
N CYS A 135 -16.72 -8.32 -2.58
CA CYS A 135 -16.04 -7.29 -3.36
C CYS A 135 -14.83 -7.88 -4.10
N ARG A 136 -14.02 -8.71 -3.44
CA ARG A 136 -12.84 -9.34 -4.05
C ARG A 136 -13.22 -10.28 -5.19
N LYS A 137 -14.25 -11.12 -5.02
CA LYS A 137 -14.78 -11.98 -6.09
C LYS A 137 -15.24 -11.17 -7.30
N LEU A 138 -15.96 -10.08 -7.05
CA LEU A 138 -16.44 -9.17 -8.09
C LEU A 138 -15.29 -8.52 -8.85
N VAL A 139 -14.32 -7.93 -8.15
CA VAL A 139 -13.12 -7.32 -8.77
C VAL A 139 -12.33 -8.34 -9.58
N ARG A 140 -12.12 -9.55 -9.05
CA ARG A 140 -11.45 -10.64 -9.79
C ARG A 140 -12.22 -11.03 -11.05
N PHE A 141 -13.54 -11.13 -10.99
CA PHE A 141 -14.38 -11.42 -12.15
C PHE A 141 -14.23 -10.34 -13.23
N LEU A 142 -14.30 -9.07 -12.83
CA LEU A 142 -14.17 -7.93 -13.74
C LEU A 142 -12.79 -7.89 -14.39
N LYS A 143 -11.71 -8.00 -13.59
CA LYS A 143 -10.32 -7.97 -14.09
C LYS A 143 -10.00 -9.12 -15.07
N LYS A 144 -10.69 -10.26 -14.98
CA LYS A 144 -10.53 -11.37 -15.93
C LYS A 144 -11.17 -11.10 -17.30
N SER A 145 -12.09 -10.13 -17.40
CA SER A 145 -12.77 -9.79 -18.64
C SER A 145 -12.38 -8.38 -19.07
N GLN A 146 -11.43 -8.29 -20.00
CA GLN A 146 -10.95 -7.02 -20.56
C GLN A 146 -12.09 -6.07 -20.99
N PRO A 147 -13.15 -6.54 -21.71
CA PRO A 147 -14.27 -5.67 -22.08
C PRO A 147 -15.06 -5.14 -20.88
N LEU A 148 -15.34 -5.99 -19.89
CA LEU A 148 -16.09 -5.59 -18.68
C LEU A 148 -15.29 -4.62 -17.82
N TRP A 149 -13.97 -4.84 -17.71
CA TRP A 149 -13.08 -3.95 -16.97
C TRP A 149 -12.97 -2.57 -17.62
N TYR A 150 -12.85 -2.52 -18.95
CA TYR A 150 -12.83 -1.27 -19.71
C TYR A 150 -14.15 -0.50 -19.56
N GLU A 151 -15.28 -1.19 -19.73
CA GLU A 151 -16.61 -0.60 -19.60
C GLU A 151 -16.85 -0.01 -18.20
N LEU A 152 -16.47 -0.74 -17.15
CA LEU A 152 -16.57 -0.25 -15.78
C LEU A 152 -15.71 1.01 -15.58
N LYS A 153 -14.46 1.01 -16.06
CA LYS A 153 -13.59 2.19 -16.00
C LYS A 153 -14.18 3.39 -16.75
N ARG A 154 -14.79 3.15 -17.93
CA ARG A 154 -15.45 4.21 -18.70
C ARG A 154 -16.57 4.85 -17.90
N LEU A 155 -17.44 4.04 -17.27
CA LEU A 155 -18.53 4.54 -16.42
C LEU A 155 -18.00 5.30 -15.19
N GLN A 156 -16.95 4.80 -14.55
CA GLN A 156 -16.27 5.46 -13.43
C GLN A 156 -15.70 6.84 -13.79
N CYS A 157 -15.28 7.05 -15.04
CA CYS A 157 -14.83 8.36 -15.52
C CYS A 157 -15.99 9.34 -15.83
N MET A 158 -17.20 8.83 -16.04
CA MET A 158 -18.36 9.64 -16.45
C MET A 158 -19.27 10.03 -15.27
N GLU A 159 -19.40 9.19 -14.25
CA GLU A 159 -20.29 9.42 -13.11
C GLU A 159 -19.52 9.59 -11.79
N GLY A 160 -19.76 10.70 -11.08
CA GLY A 160 -19.11 11.00 -9.80
C GLY A 160 -19.57 10.16 -8.60
N LYS A 161 -20.39 9.10 -8.80
CA LYS A 161 -20.91 8.24 -7.72
C LYS A 161 -20.64 6.76 -8.00
N ALA A 162 -19.47 6.28 -7.57
CA ALA A 162 -18.96 4.92 -7.82
C ALA A 162 -19.92 3.77 -7.43
N ILE A 163 -20.80 3.96 -6.43
CA ILE A 163 -21.74 2.93 -5.95
C ILE A 163 -22.87 2.69 -6.95
N LEU A 164 -23.44 3.76 -7.53
CA LEU A 164 -24.51 3.68 -8.54
C LEU A 164 -23.99 3.05 -9.84
N ILE A 165 -22.73 3.31 -10.17
CA ILE A 165 -22.08 2.77 -11.36
C ILE A 165 -22.08 1.24 -11.36
N LEU A 166 -21.82 0.60 -10.21
CA LEU A 166 -21.81 -0.86 -10.15
C LEU A 166 -23.20 -1.45 -10.39
N HIS A 167 -24.24 -0.87 -9.80
CA HIS A 167 -25.63 -1.25 -10.02
C HIS A 167 -26.02 -1.12 -11.49
N VAL A 168 -25.71 0.04 -12.10
CA VAL A 168 -25.97 0.32 -13.53
C VAL A 168 -25.22 -0.66 -14.42
N PHE A 169 -23.96 -0.94 -14.10
CA PHE A 169 -23.10 -1.82 -14.84
C PHE A 169 -23.59 -3.28 -14.85
N VAL A 170 -23.87 -3.86 -13.67
CA VAL A 170 -24.34 -5.26 -13.59
C VAL A 170 -25.76 -5.41 -14.15
N SER A 171 -26.58 -4.36 -14.09
CA SER A 171 -27.93 -4.32 -14.67
C SER A 171 -27.93 -4.00 -16.17
N GLY A 172 -26.77 -3.71 -16.76
CA GLY A 172 -26.64 -3.31 -18.16
C GLY A 172 -27.11 -4.40 -19.13
N ARG A 173 -27.79 -3.97 -20.21
CA ARG A 173 -28.22 -4.87 -21.28
C ARG A 173 -27.01 -5.56 -21.90
N GLY A 174 -26.88 -6.86 -21.66
CA GLY A 174 -25.77 -7.66 -22.17
C GLY A 174 -24.82 -8.21 -21.10
N PHE A 175 -24.90 -7.78 -19.85
CA PHE A 175 -24.04 -8.30 -18.77
C PHE A 175 -24.20 -9.82 -18.55
N LEU A 176 -25.44 -10.30 -18.62
CA LEU A 176 -25.77 -11.74 -18.55
C LEU A 176 -25.62 -12.47 -19.90
N ARG A 177 -25.29 -11.76 -21.00
CA ARG A 177 -25.04 -12.40 -22.30
C ARG A 177 -23.62 -12.98 -22.29
N ALA A 178 -23.55 -14.25 -21.91
CA ALA A 178 -22.32 -15.03 -21.88
C ALA A 178 -22.35 -16.12 -22.96
N ARG A 179 -21.19 -16.45 -23.53
CA ARG A 179 -21.05 -17.46 -24.60
C ARG A 179 -21.08 -18.89 -24.05
N THR A 180 -20.65 -19.10 -22.80
CA THR A 180 -20.63 -20.43 -22.16
C THR A 180 -21.47 -20.49 -20.89
N LYS A 181 -21.89 -21.70 -20.49
CA LYS A 181 -22.63 -21.94 -19.23
C LYS A 181 -21.85 -21.46 -18.01
N GLU A 182 -20.54 -21.68 -17.98
CA GLU A 182 -19.66 -21.26 -16.90
C GLU A 182 -19.54 -19.74 -16.79
N GLN A 183 -19.38 -19.05 -17.93
CA GLN A 183 -19.39 -17.59 -17.97
C GLN A 183 -20.75 -17.05 -17.52
N LYS A 184 -21.85 -17.69 -17.92
CA LYS A 184 -23.21 -17.29 -17.51
C LYS A 184 -23.42 -17.44 -16.00
N ALA A 185 -22.86 -18.47 -15.38
CA ALA A 185 -22.90 -18.66 -13.92
C ALA A 185 -22.08 -17.58 -13.19
N LYS A 186 -20.89 -17.24 -13.69
CA LYS A 186 -20.04 -16.17 -13.15
C LYS A 186 -20.68 -14.78 -13.26
N CYS A 187 -21.28 -14.46 -14.41
CA CYS A 187 -22.04 -13.21 -14.57
C CYS A 187 -23.25 -13.17 -13.63
N ARG A 188 -23.96 -14.29 -13.45
CA ARG A 188 -25.09 -14.36 -12.50
C ARG A 188 -24.64 -14.12 -11.07
N HIS A 189 -23.56 -14.77 -10.62
CA HIS A 189 -23.02 -14.51 -9.29
C HIS A 189 -22.64 -13.03 -9.09
N ALA A 190 -22.00 -12.40 -10.07
CA ALA A 190 -21.66 -10.97 -10.02
C ALA A 190 -22.91 -10.07 -9.97
N TYR A 191 -23.94 -10.41 -10.74
CA TYR A 191 -25.24 -9.74 -10.72
C TYR A 191 -25.92 -9.89 -9.35
N ASP A 192 -26.05 -11.12 -8.85
CA ASP A 192 -26.71 -11.41 -7.57
C ASP A 192 -26.00 -10.72 -6.40
N THR A 193 -24.66 -10.68 -6.44
CA THR A 193 -23.86 -9.96 -5.44
C THR A 193 -24.07 -8.45 -5.53
N GLY A 194 -24.00 -7.88 -6.74
CA GLY A 194 -24.15 -6.44 -6.95
C GLY A 194 -25.57 -5.94 -6.68
N MET A 195 -26.58 -6.78 -6.86
CA MET A 195 -28.01 -6.46 -6.67
C MET A 195 -28.58 -6.93 -5.34
N ALA A 196 -27.76 -7.55 -4.48
CA ALA A 196 -28.21 -7.96 -3.16
C ALA A 196 -28.66 -6.72 -2.36
N ARG A 197 -29.86 -6.80 -1.77
CA ARG A 197 -30.52 -5.65 -1.12
C ARG A 197 -29.67 -5.01 -0.02
N ASP A 198 -28.84 -5.81 0.63
CA ASP A 198 -27.96 -5.40 1.72
C ASP A 198 -26.56 -5.00 1.25
N PHE A 199 -26.17 -5.26 0.01
CA PHE A 199 -24.79 -5.03 -0.45
C PHE A 199 -24.42 -3.55 -0.47
N VAL A 200 -25.26 -2.69 -1.07
CA VAL A 200 -25.03 -1.24 -1.07
C VAL A 200 -25.09 -0.68 0.35
N LEU A 201 -26.05 -1.12 1.15
CA LEU A 201 -26.17 -0.70 2.55
C LEU A 201 -24.92 -1.08 3.36
N GLN A 202 -24.37 -2.28 3.13
CA GLN A 202 -23.13 -2.73 3.76
C GLN A 202 -21.92 -1.94 3.28
N LEU A 203 -21.84 -1.57 2.00
CA LEU A 203 -20.81 -0.69 1.47
C LEU A 203 -20.86 0.70 2.11
N GLU A 204 -22.03 1.33 2.17
CA GLU A 204 -22.21 2.63 2.80
C GLU A 204 -21.89 2.57 4.31
N LYS A 205 -22.31 1.50 4.98
CA LYS A 205 -21.96 1.26 6.38
C LYS A 205 -20.45 1.10 6.57
N ALA A 206 -19.77 0.38 5.66
CA ALA A 206 -18.33 0.23 5.70
C ALA A 206 -17.59 1.55 5.44
N ILE A 207 -18.06 2.38 4.50
CA ILE A 207 -17.49 3.71 4.25
C ILE A 207 -17.58 4.57 5.51
N LYS A 208 -18.78 4.69 6.12
CA LYS A 208 -18.97 5.44 7.37
C LYS A 208 -18.10 4.93 8.53
N LEU A 209 -17.88 3.63 8.60
CA LEU A 209 -17.02 3.01 9.61
C LEU A 209 -15.53 3.29 9.36
N LEU A 210 -15.11 3.43 8.11
CA LEU A 210 -13.71 3.70 7.75
C LEU A 210 -13.40 5.20 7.73
N GLU A 211 -14.40 6.08 7.58
CA GLU A 211 -14.23 7.55 7.65
C GLU A 211 -13.74 8.05 9.02
N VAL A 212 -13.88 7.24 10.07
CA VAL A 212 -13.41 7.58 11.43
C VAL A 212 -11.98 7.11 11.73
N ILE A 213 -11.33 6.44 10.76
CA ILE A 213 -9.94 5.94 10.86
C ILE A 213 -9.03 6.81 10.00
#